data_AF-A0A822CH39-F1
#
_entry.id   AF-A0A822CH39-F1
#
_cell.length_a   1.000
_cell.length_b   1.000
_cell.length_c   1.000
_cell.angle_alpha   90.00
_cell.angle_beta   90.00
_cell.angle_gamma   90.00
#
_symmetry.space_group_name_H-M   'P 1'
#
loop_
_entity.id
_entity.type
_entity.pdbx_description
1 polymer ?
#
loop_
_entity_poly.entity_id
_entity_poly.type
_entity_poly.pdbx_seq_one_letter_code
_entity_poly.pdbx_strand_id
1 'polypeptide(L)'
;LFYNNDLTKLILTCVFNPTQLGFDINNEEINKKLPERILTLLKSMTIHLPDQLLQPFYDIALEMTKTDGLYNLTKELNQNPIHWSLIFTITRGHRLLHDVRLLPKPNQPEECAKELWTTMLSKMITHEENFDKANLVLNVDTQRGLQSLFDYIIYLGIKPNEVLPYFFQSNRIHTDSGMTTMGTYLLTLFKHQITSWLGITPHFIIDNVGEINSVEQCRPIVAFLSTVLDLCSREKDIRQQYGRQFIHGIYTCWPQFSSLYYSTNIDDKLLIVTLLTKTFIIDSHQFILHEQFDNISQMYLLLLIDKQLNLTFKICLLDLLAFFASIDTDENLNEDKRQKWSNDLCRTLRQFTADCFPLKSSEF
;
A
#
# COMPACT_ATOMS: atom_id res chain seq x y z
N LEU A 1 20.89 34.21 30.05
CA LEU A 1 19.80 33.41 29.42
C LEU A 1 20.34 32.90 28.08
N PHE A 2 20.60 31.60 27.98
CA PHE A 2 21.15 30.96 26.76
C PHE A 2 20.08 30.67 25.71
N TYR A 3 18.81 30.81 26.09
CA TYR A 3 17.65 30.60 25.23
C TYR A 3 17.28 31.92 24.56
N ASN A 4 17.59 32.05 23.27
CA ASN A 4 17.31 33.22 22.45
C ASN A 4 16.81 32.80 21.05
N ASN A 5 16.39 33.77 20.24
CA ASN A 5 15.88 33.51 18.89
C ASN A 5 16.90 32.80 17.98
N ASP A 6 18.20 33.01 18.21
CA ASP A 6 19.25 32.37 17.41
C ASP A 6 19.33 30.87 17.69
N LEU A 7 19.20 30.47 18.96
CA LEU A 7 19.12 29.05 19.34
C LEU A 7 17.87 28.39 18.75
N THR A 8 16.72 29.07 18.78
CA THR A 8 15.49 28.59 18.13
C THR A 8 15.70 28.37 16.64
N LYS A 9 16.27 29.36 15.93
CA LYS A 9 16.56 29.26 14.50
C LYS A 9 17.53 28.11 14.21
N LEU A 10 18.58 27.95 15.02
CA LEU A 10 19.53 26.85 14.88
C LEU A 10 18.85 25.48 15.03
N ILE A 11 17.99 25.31 16.04
CA ILE A 11 17.23 24.08 16.26
C ILE A 11 16.32 23.80 15.06
N LEU A 12 15.57 24.80 14.58
CA LEU A 12 14.68 24.65 13.43
C LEU A 12 15.44 24.36 12.12
N THR A 13 16.60 24.99 11.89
CA THR A 13 17.48 24.64 10.77
C THR A 13 17.99 23.21 10.89
N CYS A 14 18.30 22.73 12.10
CA CYS A 14 18.68 21.34 12.32
C CYS A 14 17.52 20.35 12.04
N VAL A 15 16.29 20.76 12.31
CA VAL A 15 15.06 20.00 12.01
C VAL A 15 14.78 19.94 10.51
N PHE A 16 14.78 21.09 9.83
CA PHE A 16 14.31 21.20 8.44
C PHE A 16 15.39 21.10 7.38
N ASN A 17 16.63 21.51 7.67
CA ASN A 17 17.74 21.52 6.73
C ASN A 17 19.10 21.30 7.42
N PRO A 18 19.36 20.11 7.99
CA PRO A 18 20.59 19.87 8.72
C PRO A 18 21.86 19.89 7.85
N THR A 19 21.75 19.71 6.53
CA THR A 19 22.90 19.88 5.61
C THR A 19 23.45 21.31 5.63
N GLN A 20 22.60 22.32 5.85
CA GLN A 20 23.03 23.71 5.99
C GLN A 20 23.96 23.91 7.21
N LEU A 21 23.87 23.03 8.21
CA LEU A 21 24.74 23.03 9.39
C LEU A 21 25.94 22.09 9.22
N GLY A 22 26.13 21.48 8.04
CA GLY A 22 27.22 20.57 7.74
C GLY A 22 26.96 19.10 8.10
N PHE A 23 25.73 18.73 8.49
CA PHE A 23 25.39 17.31 8.70
C PHE A 23 25.23 16.59 7.36
N ASP A 24 25.98 15.51 7.16
CA ASP A 24 25.79 14.63 6.02
C ASP A 24 24.62 13.69 6.25
N ILE A 25 23.49 13.96 5.58
CA ILE A 25 22.25 13.16 5.70
C ILE A 25 22.37 11.83 4.96
N ASN A 26 23.36 11.67 4.08
CA ASN A 26 23.62 10.38 3.43
C ASN A 26 24.35 9.41 4.37
N ASN A 27 24.93 9.91 5.46
CA ASN A 27 25.49 9.06 6.51
C ASN A 27 24.35 8.41 7.33
N GLU A 28 24.28 7.08 7.31
CA GLU A 28 23.23 6.31 7.99
C GLU A 28 23.15 6.59 9.49
N GLU A 29 24.29 6.78 10.15
CA GLU A 29 24.33 7.04 11.59
C GLU A 29 23.74 8.41 11.92
N ILE A 30 24.09 9.44 11.14
CA ILE A 30 23.55 10.79 11.30
C ILE A 30 22.05 10.78 10.99
N ASN A 31 21.66 10.19 9.86
CA ASN A 31 20.27 10.13 9.40
C ASN A 31 19.33 9.43 10.41
N LYS A 32 19.86 8.45 11.17
CA LYS A 32 19.12 7.74 12.21
C LYS A 32 19.15 8.48 13.56
N LYS A 33 20.34 8.85 14.06
CA LYS A 33 20.51 9.37 15.42
C LYS A 33 20.14 10.84 15.57
N LEU A 34 20.32 11.66 14.54
CA LEU A 34 20.05 13.09 14.63
C LEU A 34 18.56 13.37 14.90
N PRO A 35 17.60 12.79 14.15
CA PRO A 35 16.18 12.97 14.43
C PRO A 35 15.76 12.46 15.82
N GLU A 36 16.32 11.34 16.30
CA GLU A 36 16.03 10.80 17.64
C GLU A 36 16.49 11.77 18.76
N ARG A 37 17.68 12.36 18.60
CA ARG A 37 18.22 13.34 19.55
C ARG A 37 17.43 14.65 19.53
N ILE A 38 17.10 15.15 18.34
CA ILE A 38 16.27 16.35 18.19
C ILE A 38 14.90 16.12 18.82
N LEU A 39 14.25 14.98 18.55
CA LEU A 39 12.96 14.65 19.14
C LEU A 39 13.02 14.65 20.67
N THR A 40 14.09 14.09 21.25
CA THR A 40 14.30 14.09 22.70
C THR A 40 14.48 15.51 23.25
N LEU A 41 15.26 16.35 22.56
CA LEU A 41 15.43 17.75 22.92
C LEU A 41 14.10 18.51 22.87
N LEU A 42 13.33 18.38 21.79
CA LEU A 42 12.06 19.09 21.63
C LEU A 42 11.02 18.63 22.66
N LYS A 43 10.97 17.34 23.00
CA LYS A 43 10.14 16.83 24.10
C LYS A 43 10.57 17.41 25.45
N SER A 44 11.87 17.48 25.71
CA SER A 44 12.40 18.11 26.92
C SER A 44 12.04 19.60 26.97
N MET A 45 12.10 20.29 25.84
CA MET A 45 11.71 21.69 25.71
C MET A 45 10.24 21.90 26.04
N THR A 46 9.33 21.09 25.48
CA THR A 46 7.89 21.22 25.75
C THR A 46 7.50 20.88 27.19
N ILE A 47 8.25 20.01 27.87
CA ILE A 47 7.96 19.62 29.26
C ILE A 47 8.53 20.64 30.25
N HIS A 48 9.72 21.17 29.99
CA HIS A 48 10.49 21.91 31.00
C HIS A 48 10.58 23.42 30.77
N LEU A 49 10.34 23.92 29.55
CA LEU A 49 10.37 25.37 29.31
C LEU A 49 9.00 26.00 29.65
N PRO A 50 9.00 27.17 30.33
CA PRO A 50 7.80 27.96 30.49
C PRO A 50 7.22 28.39 29.13
N ASP A 51 5.89 28.49 29.04
CA ASP A 51 5.19 28.88 27.82
C ASP A 51 5.71 30.19 27.21
N GLN A 52 6.11 31.14 28.06
CA GLN A 52 6.68 32.43 27.64
C GLN A 52 7.96 32.29 26.81
N LEU A 53 8.76 31.25 27.06
CA LEU A 53 9.97 30.95 26.28
C LEU A 53 9.65 30.05 25.07
N LEU A 54 8.57 29.27 25.13
CA LEU A 54 8.12 28.48 23.99
C LEU A 54 7.41 29.33 22.92
N GLN A 55 6.70 30.40 23.29
CA GLN A 55 5.99 31.27 22.33
C GLN A 55 6.87 31.77 21.18
N PRO A 56 8.07 32.35 21.42
CA PRO A 56 8.99 32.71 20.35
C PRO A 56 9.40 31.53 19.45
N PHE A 57 9.46 30.31 20.01
CA PHE A 57 9.73 29.11 19.21
C PHE A 57 8.59 28.82 18.25
N TYR A 58 7.34 28.86 18.73
CA TYR A 58 6.15 28.68 17.92
C TYR A 58 6.07 29.72 16.80
N ASP A 59 6.28 30.99 17.13
CA ASP A 59 6.20 32.09 16.17
C ASP A 59 7.22 31.94 15.04
N ILE A 60 8.48 31.63 15.37
CA ILE A 60 9.54 31.45 14.39
C ILE A 60 9.30 30.19 13.56
N ALA A 61 8.86 29.08 14.18
CA ALA A 61 8.53 27.86 13.46
C ALA A 61 7.42 28.11 12.43
N LEU A 62 6.34 28.79 12.85
CA LEU A 62 5.25 29.19 11.97
C LEU A 62 5.71 30.10 10.85
N GLU A 63 6.52 31.12 11.14
CA GLU A 63 7.08 32.04 10.15
C GLU A 63 7.89 31.29 9.07
N MET A 64 8.73 30.33 9.49
CA MET A 64 9.55 29.54 8.57
C MET A 64 8.74 28.58 7.69
N THR A 65 7.54 28.16 8.12
CA THR A 65 6.69 27.20 7.39
C THR A 65 5.51 27.82 6.63
N LYS A 66 5.20 29.10 6.87
CA LYS A 66 4.16 29.85 6.13
C LYS A 66 4.43 29.87 4.62
N THR A 67 3.47 30.34 3.82
CA THR A 67 3.49 30.30 2.35
C THR A 67 4.79 30.83 1.74
N ASP A 68 5.33 31.94 2.25
CA ASP A 68 6.59 32.54 1.78
C ASP A 68 7.83 32.04 2.53
N GLY A 69 7.62 31.18 3.53
CA GLY A 69 8.64 30.65 4.42
C GLY A 69 9.72 29.85 3.71
N LEU A 70 10.84 29.65 4.41
CA LEU A 70 12.01 28.91 3.92
C LEU A 70 11.72 27.40 3.78
N TYR A 71 10.81 26.87 4.58
CA TYR A 71 10.51 25.43 4.67
C TYR A 71 9.06 25.12 4.32
N ASN A 72 8.49 25.90 3.40
CA ASN A 72 7.18 25.66 2.84
C ASN A 72 7.23 24.57 1.76
N LEU A 73 6.52 23.46 1.97
CA LEU A 73 6.54 22.31 1.06
C LEU A 73 5.99 22.63 -0.33
N THR A 74 4.87 23.35 -0.42
CA THR A 74 4.24 23.70 -1.69
C THR A 74 5.13 24.62 -2.53
N LYS A 75 5.78 25.60 -1.88
CA LYS A 75 6.77 26.46 -2.52
C LYS A 75 7.93 25.64 -3.08
N GLU A 76 8.47 24.72 -2.28
CA GLU A 76 9.63 23.92 -2.67
C GLU A 76 9.35 22.93 -3.79
N LEU A 77 8.14 22.36 -3.82
CA LEU A 77 7.69 21.50 -4.92
C LEU A 77 7.47 22.27 -6.23
N ASN A 78 7.24 23.58 -6.16
CA ASN A 78 7.03 24.43 -7.32
C ASN A 78 8.31 25.08 -7.85
N GLN A 79 9.45 24.91 -7.17
CA GLN A 79 10.74 25.37 -7.68
C GLN A 79 11.21 24.56 -8.89
N ASN A 80 12.03 25.19 -9.74
CA ASN A 80 12.71 24.54 -10.85
C ASN A 80 14.20 24.91 -10.80
N PRO A 81 15.13 23.96 -10.54
CA PRO A 81 14.90 22.53 -10.27
C PRO A 81 14.32 22.26 -8.87
N ILE A 82 13.64 21.11 -8.70
CA ILE A 82 13.14 20.64 -7.39
C ILE A 82 14.29 20.01 -6.61
N HIS A 83 14.49 20.45 -5.36
CA HIS A 83 15.48 19.89 -4.45
C HIS A 83 14.90 18.75 -3.60
N TRP A 84 14.87 17.53 -4.13
CA TRP A 84 14.25 16.37 -3.47
C TRP A 84 14.88 15.99 -2.12
N SER A 85 16.17 16.23 -1.93
CA SER A 85 16.84 16.04 -0.64
C SER A 85 16.32 16.99 0.44
N LEU A 86 15.95 18.22 0.05
CA LEU A 86 15.33 19.20 0.94
C LEU A 86 13.85 18.86 1.20
N ILE A 87 13.11 18.36 0.20
CA ILE A 87 11.75 17.82 0.41
C ILE A 87 11.77 16.70 1.46
N PHE A 88 12.75 15.79 1.38
CA PHE A 88 12.93 14.72 2.36
C PHE A 88 13.10 15.26 3.79
N THR A 89 13.94 16.28 4.00
CA THR A 89 14.17 16.82 5.35
C THR A 89 13.01 17.68 5.83
N ILE A 90 12.40 18.48 4.95
CA ILE A 90 11.26 19.32 5.31
C ILE A 90 10.08 18.46 5.75
N THR A 91 9.70 17.43 4.99
CA THR A 91 8.57 16.54 5.33
C THR A 91 8.76 15.84 6.68
N ARG A 92 9.97 15.36 6.97
CA ARG A 92 10.31 14.79 8.28
C ARG A 92 10.28 15.84 9.40
N GLY A 93 10.77 17.05 9.12
CA GLY A 93 10.77 18.15 10.07
C GLY A 93 9.37 18.58 10.49
N HIS A 94 8.46 18.73 9.52
CA HIS A 94 7.03 18.99 9.77
C HIS A 94 6.42 17.91 10.65
N ARG A 95 6.61 16.63 10.29
CA ARG A 95 6.10 15.50 11.07
C ARG A 95 6.62 15.53 12.51
N LEU A 96 7.93 15.69 12.67
CA LEU A 96 8.58 15.71 13.98
C LEU A 96 8.05 16.83 14.87
N LEU A 97 7.86 18.05 14.32
CA LEU A 97 7.30 19.18 15.07
C LEU A 97 5.81 19.02 15.39
N HIS A 98 5.04 18.41 14.48
CA HIS A 98 3.64 18.06 14.75
C HIS A 98 3.52 17.04 15.89
N ASP A 99 4.37 16.02 15.91
CA ASP A 99 4.33 14.95 16.91
C ASP A 99 4.59 15.48 18.34
N VAL A 100 5.44 16.49 18.48
CA VAL A 100 5.70 17.17 19.76
C VAL A 100 4.81 18.39 20.00
N ARG A 101 3.86 18.67 19.11
CA ARG A 101 2.93 19.81 19.16
C ARG A 101 3.61 21.18 19.17
N LEU A 102 4.82 21.29 18.63
CA LEU A 102 5.55 22.57 18.47
C LEU A 102 5.23 23.29 17.16
N LEU A 103 4.51 22.63 16.26
CA LEU A 103 3.93 23.20 15.07
C LEU A 103 2.49 22.70 14.98
N PRO A 104 1.48 23.56 14.74
CA PRO A 104 0.13 23.10 14.48
C PRO A 104 0.06 22.46 13.09
N LYS A 105 -0.76 21.41 12.97
CA LYS A 105 -1.14 20.88 11.66
C LYS A 105 -1.87 21.97 10.85
N PRO A 106 -1.89 21.89 9.51
CA PRO A 106 -2.72 22.76 8.68
C PRO A 106 -4.19 22.72 9.12
N ASN A 107 -4.92 23.83 8.96
CA ASN A 107 -6.34 23.93 9.35
C ASN A 107 -7.22 22.87 8.67
N GLN A 108 -6.94 22.57 7.40
CA GLN A 108 -7.57 21.50 6.61
C GLN A 108 -6.48 20.53 6.15
N PRO A 109 -6.05 19.59 7.01
CA PRO A 109 -4.90 18.73 6.71
C PRO A 109 -5.20 17.77 5.55
N GLU A 110 -6.44 17.29 5.40
CA GLU A 110 -6.86 16.43 4.29
C GLU A 110 -6.78 17.14 2.93
N GLU A 111 -7.23 18.40 2.85
CA GLU A 111 -7.19 19.20 1.63
C GLU A 111 -5.74 19.53 1.24
N CYS A 112 -4.90 19.86 2.22
CA CYS A 112 -3.46 20.05 2.01
C CYS A 112 -2.79 18.76 1.52
N ALA A 113 -3.16 17.60 2.08
CA ALA A 113 -2.66 16.30 1.62
C ALA A 113 -3.02 16.04 0.15
N LYS A 114 -4.26 16.35 -0.24
CA LYS A 114 -4.75 16.22 -1.62
C LYS A 114 -4.02 17.16 -2.59
N GLU A 115 -3.78 18.40 -2.20
CA GLU A 115 -3.00 19.36 -3.00
C GLU A 115 -1.55 18.88 -3.18
N LEU A 116 -0.92 18.40 -2.10
CA LEU A 116 0.46 17.86 -2.18
C LEU A 116 0.53 16.62 -3.07
N TRP A 117 -0.46 15.72 -2.98
CA TRP A 117 -0.55 14.53 -3.82
C TRP A 117 -0.68 14.87 -5.30
N THR A 118 -1.63 15.74 -5.66
CA THR A 118 -1.86 16.15 -7.05
C THR A 118 -0.67 16.93 -7.60
N THR A 119 -0.06 17.81 -6.79
CA THR A 119 1.17 18.51 -7.16
C THR A 119 2.30 17.51 -7.42
N MET A 120 2.56 16.58 -6.50
CA MET A 120 3.60 15.55 -6.64
C MET A 120 3.39 14.74 -7.93
N LEU A 121 2.17 14.26 -8.18
CA LEU A 121 1.84 13.53 -9.41
C LEU A 121 2.11 14.33 -10.68
N SER A 122 1.69 15.61 -10.73
CA SER A 122 1.92 16.46 -11.91
C SER A 122 3.40 16.73 -12.19
N LYS A 123 4.26 16.69 -11.17
CA LYS A 123 5.71 16.77 -11.33
C LYS A 123 6.33 15.45 -11.76
N MET A 124 5.76 14.34 -11.32
CA MET A 124 6.20 13.00 -11.72
C MET A 124 5.84 12.68 -13.17
N ILE A 125 4.66 13.11 -13.63
CA ILE A 125 4.05 12.64 -14.88
C ILE A 125 3.45 13.81 -15.65
N THR A 126 3.74 13.88 -16.94
CA THR A 126 3.02 14.72 -17.90
C THR A 126 2.18 13.88 -18.82
N HIS A 127 0.95 14.35 -19.07
CA HIS A 127 0.06 13.77 -20.06
C HIS A 127 0.44 14.28 -21.46
N GLU A 128 0.82 13.37 -22.36
CA GLU A 128 1.01 13.66 -23.79
C GLU A 128 -0.12 13.01 -24.61
N GLU A 129 -0.31 13.42 -25.87
CA GLU A 129 -1.48 13.02 -26.69
C GLU A 129 -1.66 11.50 -26.86
N ASN A 130 -0.57 10.72 -26.79
CA ASN A 130 -0.59 9.27 -27.05
C ASN A 130 -0.13 8.40 -25.87
N PHE A 131 0.59 8.98 -24.91
CA PHE A 131 1.08 8.29 -23.72
C PHE A 131 1.39 9.28 -22.61
N ASP A 132 1.40 8.82 -21.38
CA ASP A 132 1.88 9.59 -20.25
C ASP A 132 3.41 9.44 -20.17
N LYS A 133 4.14 10.49 -19.78
CA LYS A 133 5.60 10.46 -19.69
C LYS A 133 6.04 10.69 -18.25
N ALA A 134 6.92 9.82 -17.75
CA ALA A 134 7.60 10.04 -16.49
C ALA A 134 8.68 11.13 -16.67
N ASN A 135 8.60 12.19 -15.88
CA ASN A 135 9.45 13.38 -16.01
C ASN A 135 10.67 13.39 -15.09
N LEU A 136 10.68 12.51 -14.08
CA LEU A 136 11.70 12.51 -13.06
C LEU A 136 12.74 11.42 -13.33
N VAL A 137 14.00 11.83 -13.36
CA VAL A 137 15.12 10.89 -13.27
C VAL A 137 15.15 10.33 -11.85
N LEU A 138 14.94 9.02 -11.75
CA LEU A 138 14.90 8.30 -10.49
C LEU A 138 16.32 8.03 -9.99
N ASN A 139 16.90 9.01 -9.31
CA ASN A 139 18.07 8.80 -8.46
C ASN A 139 17.65 8.57 -7.00
N VAL A 140 18.62 8.26 -6.15
CA VAL A 140 18.39 7.94 -4.73
C VAL A 140 17.71 9.08 -3.98
N ASP A 141 18.09 10.34 -4.24
CA ASP A 141 17.52 11.50 -3.56
C ASP A 141 16.09 11.80 -4.01
N THR A 142 15.82 11.71 -5.31
CA THR A 142 14.47 11.82 -5.88
C THR A 142 13.55 10.77 -5.27
N GLN A 143 13.99 9.51 -5.23
CA GLN A 143 13.19 8.42 -4.68
C GLN A 143 12.91 8.62 -3.19
N ARG A 144 13.92 8.96 -2.38
CA ARG A 144 13.73 9.24 -0.95
C ARG A 144 12.80 10.43 -0.71
N GLY A 145 12.96 11.50 -1.49
CA GLY A 145 12.12 12.69 -1.41
C GLY A 145 10.65 12.38 -1.69
N LEU A 146 10.38 11.67 -2.79
CA LEU A 146 9.03 11.22 -3.15
C LEU A 146 8.42 10.33 -2.08
N GLN A 147 9.15 9.33 -1.61
CA GLN A 147 8.68 8.41 -0.58
C GLN A 147 8.35 9.13 0.74
N SER A 148 9.23 10.02 1.20
CA SER A 148 9.02 10.81 2.42
C SER A 148 7.86 11.79 2.29
N LEU A 149 7.67 12.37 1.10
CA LEU A 149 6.52 13.21 0.81
C LEU A 149 5.21 12.40 0.83
N PHE A 150 5.20 11.21 0.24
CA PHE A 150 4.02 10.35 0.26
C PHE A 150 3.67 9.88 1.68
N ASP A 151 4.68 9.52 2.48
CA ASP A 151 4.49 9.22 3.93
C ASP A 151 3.90 10.41 4.69
N TYR A 152 4.31 11.63 4.35
CA TYR A 152 3.77 12.86 4.96
C TYR A 152 2.34 13.16 4.52
N ILE A 153 2.01 12.95 3.24
CA ILE A 153 0.66 13.05 2.69
C ILE A 153 -0.29 12.06 3.41
N ILE A 154 0.15 10.82 3.61
CA ILE A 154 -0.58 9.81 4.39
C ILE A 154 -0.78 10.28 5.83
N TYR A 155 0.27 10.80 6.47
CA TYR A 155 0.21 11.33 7.83
C TYR A 155 -0.78 12.50 8.01
N LEU A 156 -0.96 13.33 6.98
CA LEU A 156 -1.95 14.41 6.97
C LEU A 156 -3.39 13.90 6.79
N GLY A 157 -3.58 12.63 6.42
CA GLY A 157 -4.89 11.99 6.35
C GLY A 157 -5.52 12.00 4.97
N ILE A 158 -4.73 11.91 3.88
CA ILE A 158 -5.30 11.69 2.55
C ILE A 158 -6.19 10.45 2.56
N LYS A 159 -7.32 10.49 1.82
CA LYS A 159 -8.24 9.36 1.72
C LYS A 159 -7.81 8.40 0.61
N PRO A 160 -7.98 7.07 0.78
CA PRO A 160 -7.70 6.09 -0.26
C PRO A 160 -8.35 6.42 -1.62
N ASN A 161 -9.58 6.92 -1.61
CA ASN A 161 -10.35 7.25 -2.81
C ASN A 161 -9.71 8.38 -3.65
N GLU A 162 -8.83 9.19 -3.07
CA GLU A 162 -8.09 10.25 -3.78
C GLU A 162 -6.80 9.73 -4.44
N VAL A 163 -6.30 8.57 -4.00
CA VAL A 163 -4.98 8.04 -4.38
C VAL A 163 -5.10 6.78 -5.25
N LEU A 164 -5.94 5.84 -4.83
CA LEU A 164 -6.07 4.52 -5.46
C LEU A 164 -6.58 4.54 -6.91
N PRO A 165 -7.45 5.48 -7.35
CA PRO A 165 -7.84 5.53 -8.76
C PRO A 165 -6.64 5.61 -9.71
N TYR A 166 -5.55 6.26 -9.31
CA TYR A 166 -4.32 6.33 -10.09
C TYR A 166 -3.61 4.98 -10.21
N PHE A 167 -3.75 4.10 -9.21
CA PHE A 167 -3.16 2.76 -9.23
C PHE A 167 -3.94 1.78 -10.11
N PHE A 168 -5.22 2.06 -10.37
CA PHE A 168 -6.08 1.23 -11.22
C PHE A 168 -6.07 1.64 -12.69
N GLN A 169 -5.43 2.76 -13.02
CA GLN A 169 -5.34 3.26 -14.39
C GLN A 169 -4.46 2.37 -15.27
N SER A 170 -5.02 2.00 -16.42
CA SER A 170 -4.33 1.24 -17.48
C SER A 170 -3.52 2.13 -18.44
N ASN A 171 -3.43 3.43 -18.16
CA ASN A 171 -2.67 4.37 -18.98
C ASN A 171 -1.21 3.91 -19.07
N ARG A 172 -0.68 3.95 -20.29
CA ARG A 172 0.72 3.60 -20.54
C ARG A 172 1.60 4.79 -20.24
N ILE A 173 2.61 4.55 -19.40
CA ILE A 173 3.65 5.51 -19.06
C ILE A 173 4.95 5.13 -19.76
N HIS A 174 5.53 6.10 -20.45
CA HIS A 174 6.89 6.01 -20.95
C HIS A 174 7.88 6.37 -19.84
N THR A 175 8.78 5.44 -19.53
CA THR A 175 9.88 5.61 -18.58
C THR A 175 11.21 5.39 -19.30
N ASP A 176 12.32 5.78 -18.66
CA ASP A 176 13.68 5.52 -19.19
C ASP A 176 13.93 4.02 -19.46
N SER A 177 13.22 3.14 -18.74
CA SER A 177 13.31 1.68 -18.88
C SER A 177 12.37 1.07 -19.94
N GLY A 178 11.53 1.89 -20.58
CA GLY A 178 10.53 1.46 -21.55
C GLY A 178 9.10 1.79 -21.12
N MET A 179 8.14 1.11 -21.76
CA MET A 179 6.71 1.33 -21.51
C MET A 179 6.21 0.48 -20.34
N THR A 180 5.53 1.11 -19.39
CA THR A 180 4.86 0.46 -18.26
C THR A 180 3.45 1.02 -18.08
N THR A 181 2.68 0.57 -17.08
CA THR A 181 1.41 1.20 -16.70
C THR A 181 1.59 2.15 -15.53
N MET A 182 0.70 3.14 -15.41
CA MET A 182 0.67 4.09 -14.29
C MET A 182 0.67 3.37 -12.93
N GLY A 183 -0.22 2.39 -12.76
CA GLY A 183 -0.28 1.60 -11.52
C GLY A 183 1.03 0.87 -11.21
N THR A 184 1.68 0.26 -12.20
CA THR A 184 2.96 -0.45 -12.00
C THR A 184 4.10 0.50 -11.66
N TYR A 185 4.14 1.67 -12.30
CA TYR A 185 5.12 2.72 -12.01
C TYR A 185 4.99 3.22 -10.57
N LEU A 186 3.78 3.58 -10.14
CA LEU A 186 3.52 4.06 -8.77
C LEU A 186 3.79 2.97 -7.73
N LEU A 187 3.37 1.72 -7.99
CA LEU A 187 3.64 0.59 -7.09
C LEU A 187 5.13 0.36 -6.90
N THR A 188 5.92 0.49 -7.96
CA THR A 188 7.38 0.32 -7.88
C THR A 188 8.02 1.38 -6.98
N LEU A 189 7.54 2.62 -7.06
CA LEU A 189 8.05 3.75 -6.27
C LEU A 189 7.62 3.70 -4.80
N PHE A 190 6.35 3.34 -4.56
CA PHE A 190 5.69 3.51 -3.26
C PHE A 190 5.29 2.18 -2.60
N LYS A 191 5.91 1.05 -2.99
CA LYS A 191 5.55 -0.29 -2.50
C LYS A 191 5.39 -0.38 -0.98
N HIS A 192 6.34 0.17 -0.22
CA HIS A 192 6.32 0.08 1.24
C HIS A 192 5.24 1.00 1.83
N GLN A 193 5.17 2.24 1.35
CA GLN A 193 4.21 3.23 1.79
C GLN A 193 2.77 2.76 1.55
N ILE A 194 2.48 2.27 0.34
CA ILE A 194 1.14 1.82 -0.01
C ILE A 194 0.76 0.57 0.79
N THR A 195 1.65 -0.43 0.91
CA THR A 195 1.33 -1.65 1.64
C THR A 195 1.15 -1.37 3.14
N SER A 196 1.98 -0.52 3.75
CA SER A 196 1.81 -0.15 5.16
C SER A 196 0.54 0.69 5.37
N TRP A 197 0.24 1.64 4.49
CA TRP A 197 -0.93 2.52 4.63
C TRP A 197 -2.25 1.76 4.50
N LEU A 198 -2.32 0.87 3.51
CA LEU A 198 -3.49 0.03 3.29
C LEU A 198 -3.69 -0.97 4.44
N GLY A 199 -2.61 -1.41 5.08
CA GLY A 199 -2.67 -2.29 6.25
C GLY A 199 -3.31 -1.64 7.47
N ILE A 200 -3.13 -0.32 7.63
CA ILE A 200 -3.74 0.47 8.72
C ILE A 200 -5.19 0.85 8.39
N THR A 201 -5.58 0.84 7.12
CA THR A 201 -6.88 1.33 6.65
C THR A 201 -7.72 0.23 5.97
N PRO A 202 -7.83 -1.01 6.47
CA PRO A 202 -8.36 -2.15 5.72
C PRO A 202 -9.81 -1.97 5.22
N HIS A 203 -10.61 -1.14 5.89
CA HIS A 203 -11.95 -0.75 5.45
C HIS A 203 -11.94 -0.13 4.04
N PHE A 204 -10.80 0.40 3.58
CA PHE A 204 -10.66 0.91 2.21
C PHE A 204 -11.05 -0.13 1.16
N ILE A 205 -10.73 -1.42 1.39
CA ILE A 205 -11.04 -2.50 0.44
C ILE A 205 -12.56 -2.56 0.32
N ILE A 206 -13.25 -2.60 1.46
CA ILE A 206 -14.71 -2.68 1.51
C ILE A 206 -15.34 -1.45 0.83
N ASP A 207 -14.86 -0.26 1.15
CA ASP A 207 -15.45 1.00 0.68
C ASP A 207 -15.19 1.27 -0.81
N ASN A 208 -14.05 0.82 -1.37
CA ASN A 208 -13.66 1.12 -2.76
C ASN A 208 -13.91 -0.04 -3.73
N VAL A 209 -13.98 -1.26 -3.23
CA VAL A 209 -14.32 -2.45 -4.05
C VAL A 209 -15.84 -2.68 -4.05
N GLY A 210 -16.54 -2.15 -3.03
CA GLY A 210 -17.99 -2.13 -2.84
C GLY A 210 -18.86 -2.01 -4.09
N GLU A 211 -18.44 -1.16 -5.02
CA GLU A 211 -19.24 -0.69 -6.15
C GLU A 211 -18.83 -1.29 -7.50
N ILE A 212 -17.99 -2.32 -7.54
CA ILE A 212 -17.55 -2.96 -8.79
C ILE A 212 -18.71 -3.74 -9.42
N ASN A 213 -19.12 -3.29 -10.61
CA ASN A 213 -20.24 -3.88 -11.34
C ASN A 213 -19.82 -4.57 -12.66
N SER A 214 -18.55 -4.46 -13.07
CA SER A 214 -18.05 -5.05 -14.32
C SER A 214 -16.71 -5.74 -14.17
N VAL A 215 -16.45 -6.71 -15.05
CA VAL A 215 -15.16 -7.42 -15.16
C VAL A 215 -14.02 -6.42 -15.42
N GLU A 216 -14.26 -5.41 -16.25
CA GLU A 216 -13.25 -4.39 -16.62
C GLU A 216 -12.81 -3.54 -15.43
N GLN A 217 -13.73 -3.22 -14.50
CA GLN A 217 -13.42 -2.55 -13.25
C GLN A 217 -12.74 -3.49 -12.25
N CYS A 218 -13.14 -4.76 -12.25
CA CYS A 218 -12.65 -5.77 -11.32
C CYS A 218 -11.16 -6.13 -11.54
N ARG A 219 -10.75 -6.33 -12.81
CA ARG A 219 -9.38 -6.73 -13.19
C ARG A 219 -8.27 -5.86 -12.57
N PRO A 220 -8.23 -4.53 -12.77
CA PRO A 220 -7.13 -3.71 -12.26
C PRO A 220 -7.08 -3.72 -10.73
N ILE A 221 -8.24 -3.79 -10.07
CA ILE A 221 -8.34 -3.83 -8.61
C ILE A 221 -7.80 -5.16 -8.06
N VAL A 222 -8.21 -6.30 -8.63
CA VAL A 222 -7.71 -7.61 -8.20
C VAL A 222 -6.22 -7.78 -8.51
N ALA A 223 -5.74 -7.25 -9.64
CA ALA A 223 -4.32 -7.24 -9.97
C ALA A 223 -3.51 -6.39 -8.98
N PHE A 224 -4.02 -5.21 -8.60
CA PHE A 224 -3.43 -4.36 -7.57
C PHE A 224 -3.39 -5.07 -6.21
N LEU A 225 -4.53 -5.60 -5.74
CA LEU A 225 -4.61 -6.33 -4.47
C LEU A 225 -3.67 -7.54 -4.45
N SER A 226 -3.59 -8.29 -5.55
CA SER A 226 -2.65 -9.40 -5.71
C SER A 226 -1.20 -8.93 -5.59
N THR A 227 -0.86 -7.76 -6.12
CA THR A 227 0.50 -7.20 -6.02
C THR A 227 0.79 -6.75 -4.59
N VAL A 228 -0.15 -6.09 -3.93
CA VAL A 228 -0.04 -5.67 -2.52
C VAL A 228 0.11 -6.88 -1.59
N LEU A 229 -0.63 -7.96 -1.80
CA LEU A 229 -0.48 -9.19 -1.01
C LEU A 229 0.87 -9.87 -1.24
N ASP A 230 1.43 -9.83 -2.45
CA ASP A 230 2.77 -10.37 -2.70
C ASP A 230 3.87 -9.53 -2.01
N LEU A 231 3.68 -8.22 -1.93
CA LEU A 231 4.56 -7.37 -1.11
C LEU A 231 4.40 -7.68 0.39
N CYS A 232 3.16 -7.78 0.85
CA CYS A 232 2.84 -8.14 2.23
C CYS A 232 3.41 -9.52 2.62
N SER A 233 3.32 -10.52 1.72
CA SER A 233 3.82 -11.86 1.99
C SER A 233 5.34 -11.92 2.13
N ARG A 234 6.07 -11.01 1.47
CA ARG A 234 7.55 -10.94 1.53
C ARG A 234 8.05 -10.19 2.76
N GLU A 235 7.31 -9.18 3.23
CA GLU A 235 7.72 -8.34 4.37
C GLU A 235 7.15 -8.87 5.69
N LYS A 236 8.01 -9.52 6.49
CA LYS A 236 7.58 -10.19 7.74
C LYS A 236 6.83 -9.27 8.70
N ASP A 237 7.30 -8.05 8.89
CA ASP A 237 6.71 -7.10 9.85
C ASP A 237 5.31 -6.67 9.39
N ILE A 238 5.16 -6.33 8.10
CA ILE A 238 3.86 -6.02 7.49
C ILE A 238 2.92 -7.23 7.57
N ARG A 239 3.42 -8.43 7.21
CA ARG A 239 2.61 -9.66 7.24
C ARG A 239 2.04 -9.94 8.63
N GLN A 240 2.88 -9.81 9.66
CA GLN A 240 2.48 -10.06 11.04
C GLN A 240 1.53 -8.98 11.57
N GLN A 241 1.74 -7.73 11.18
CA GLN A 241 0.96 -6.61 11.70
C GLN A 241 -0.39 -6.44 11.01
N TYR A 242 -0.44 -6.65 9.68
CA TYR A 242 -1.56 -6.26 8.83
C TYR A 242 -2.14 -7.39 7.97
N GLY A 243 -1.45 -8.54 7.85
CA GLY A 243 -1.83 -9.61 6.92
C GLY A 243 -3.25 -10.13 7.13
N ARG A 244 -3.68 -10.27 8.39
CA ARG A 244 -5.03 -10.71 8.75
C ARG A 244 -6.11 -9.71 8.34
N GLN A 245 -5.88 -8.42 8.59
CA GLN A 245 -6.82 -7.37 8.21
C GLN A 245 -6.99 -7.29 6.69
N PHE A 246 -5.89 -7.44 5.94
CA PHE A 246 -5.93 -7.52 4.48
C PHE A 246 -6.77 -8.68 3.98
N ILE A 247 -6.51 -9.89 4.49
CA ILE A 247 -7.24 -11.10 4.09
C ILE A 247 -8.73 -10.95 4.39
N HIS A 248 -9.07 -10.49 5.60
CA HIS A 248 -10.46 -10.28 5.99
C HIS A 248 -11.18 -9.32 5.03
N GLY A 249 -10.60 -8.14 4.74
CA GLY A 249 -11.20 -7.19 3.81
C GLY A 249 -11.37 -7.76 2.40
N ILE A 250 -10.39 -8.52 1.90
CA ILE A 250 -10.47 -9.18 0.59
C ILE A 250 -11.57 -10.24 0.56
N TYR A 251 -11.67 -11.05 1.61
CA TYR A 251 -12.74 -12.04 1.69
C TYR A 251 -14.10 -11.37 1.80
N THR A 252 -14.29 -10.32 2.60
CA THR A 252 -15.57 -9.58 2.66
C THR A 252 -16.00 -9.07 1.28
N CYS A 253 -15.06 -8.63 0.44
CA CYS A 253 -15.33 -8.19 -0.92
C CYS A 253 -15.43 -9.31 -1.96
N TRP A 254 -15.22 -10.58 -1.58
CA TRP A 254 -15.18 -11.70 -2.53
C TRP A 254 -16.38 -11.79 -3.49
N PRO A 255 -17.64 -11.55 -3.04
CA PRO A 255 -18.79 -11.57 -3.94
C PRO A 255 -18.70 -10.57 -5.10
N GLN A 256 -18.01 -9.43 -4.92
CA GLN A 256 -17.82 -8.42 -5.97
C GLN A 256 -16.83 -8.90 -7.05
N PHE A 257 -15.97 -9.86 -6.72
CA PHE A 257 -15.05 -10.49 -7.67
C PHE A 257 -15.70 -11.61 -8.48
N SER A 258 -17.00 -11.87 -8.27
CA SER A 258 -17.66 -13.02 -8.90
C SER A 258 -17.67 -13.00 -10.41
N SER A 259 -17.69 -11.80 -10.99
CA SER A 259 -17.61 -11.58 -12.42
C SER A 259 -16.32 -12.15 -13.05
N LEU A 260 -15.21 -12.22 -12.31
CA LEU A 260 -13.94 -12.79 -12.80
C LEU A 260 -14.00 -14.31 -12.92
N TYR A 261 -14.55 -15.02 -11.93
CA TYR A 261 -14.58 -16.48 -11.99
C TYR A 261 -15.66 -17.02 -12.93
N TYR A 262 -16.72 -16.25 -13.20
CA TYR A 262 -17.71 -16.55 -14.25
C TYR A 262 -17.30 -16.07 -15.65
N SER A 263 -16.19 -15.34 -15.78
CA SER A 263 -15.70 -14.87 -17.08
C SER A 263 -15.40 -16.03 -18.02
N THR A 264 -15.60 -15.83 -19.32
CA THR A 264 -15.17 -16.79 -20.34
C THR A 264 -13.66 -16.76 -20.58
N ASN A 265 -12.97 -15.72 -20.12
CA ASN A 265 -11.53 -15.59 -20.25
C ASN A 265 -10.80 -16.37 -19.13
N ILE A 266 -9.88 -17.24 -19.53
CA ILE A 266 -9.03 -18.02 -18.61
C ILE A 266 -8.15 -17.11 -17.76
N ASP A 267 -7.65 -15.99 -18.30
CA ASP A 267 -6.79 -15.05 -17.58
C ASP A 267 -7.51 -14.40 -16.38
N ASP A 268 -8.82 -14.14 -16.52
CA ASP A 268 -9.64 -13.59 -15.45
C ASP A 268 -9.83 -14.60 -14.32
N LYS A 269 -10.10 -15.86 -14.68
CA LYS A 269 -10.17 -16.98 -13.73
C LYS A 269 -8.82 -17.20 -13.04
N LEU A 270 -7.71 -17.05 -13.78
CA LEU A 270 -6.37 -17.21 -13.20
C LEU A 270 -6.04 -16.06 -12.24
N LEU A 271 -6.50 -14.85 -12.54
CA LEU A 271 -6.30 -13.68 -11.70
C LEU A 271 -6.98 -13.85 -10.32
N ILE A 272 -8.22 -14.33 -10.28
CA ILE A 272 -8.92 -14.57 -9.01
C ILE A 272 -8.34 -15.77 -8.24
N VAL A 273 -7.88 -16.82 -8.94
CA VAL A 273 -7.14 -17.93 -8.31
C VAL A 273 -5.83 -17.44 -7.72
N THR A 274 -5.10 -16.57 -8.43
CA THR A 274 -3.85 -15.97 -7.94
C THR A 274 -4.09 -15.13 -6.68
N LEU A 275 -5.18 -14.36 -6.64
CA LEU A 275 -5.58 -13.64 -5.44
C LEU A 275 -5.80 -14.61 -4.27
N LEU A 276 -6.57 -15.68 -4.49
CA LEU A 276 -6.84 -16.70 -3.47
C LEU A 276 -5.54 -17.34 -2.95
N THR A 277 -4.66 -17.77 -3.86
CA THR A 277 -3.35 -18.34 -3.51
C THR A 277 -2.56 -17.42 -2.59
N LYS A 278 -2.51 -16.12 -2.92
CA LYS A 278 -1.78 -15.14 -2.12
C LYS A 278 -2.41 -14.92 -0.74
N THR A 279 -3.74 -15.00 -0.62
CA THR A 279 -4.40 -14.95 0.71
C THR A 279 -4.03 -16.15 1.57
N PHE A 280 -4.01 -17.37 1.01
CA PHE A 280 -3.65 -18.59 1.76
C PHE A 280 -2.18 -18.63 2.18
N ILE A 281 -1.28 -18.09 1.36
CA ILE A 281 0.14 -17.96 1.71
C ILE A 281 0.33 -17.08 2.97
N ILE A 282 -0.53 -16.08 3.17
CA ILE A 282 -0.42 -15.16 4.30
C ILE A 282 -1.07 -15.75 5.56
N ASP A 283 -2.34 -16.18 5.48
CA ASP A 283 -3.05 -16.81 6.61
C ASP A 283 -4.23 -17.65 6.08
N SER A 284 -4.00 -18.95 5.89
CA SER A 284 -5.06 -19.88 5.45
C SER A 284 -6.05 -20.26 6.56
N HIS A 285 -5.72 -20.04 7.83
CA HIS A 285 -6.60 -20.44 8.94
C HIS A 285 -7.82 -19.52 9.06
N GLN A 286 -7.66 -18.23 8.76
CA GLN A 286 -8.78 -17.28 8.79
C GLN A 286 -9.89 -17.61 7.81
N PHE A 287 -9.55 -18.26 6.70
CA PHE A 287 -10.50 -18.63 5.67
C PHE A 287 -11.66 -19.48 6.20
N ILE A 288 -11.36 -20.43 7.07
CA ILE A 288 -12.29 -21.43 7.59
C ILE A 288 -13.41 -20.80 8.44
N LEU A 289 -13.06 -19.76 9.19
CA LEU A 289 -13.99 -19.05 10.07
C LEU A 289 -14.72 -17.90 9.37
N HIS A 290 -14.37 -17.61 8.12
CA HIS A 290 -14.89 -16.47 7.40
C HIS A 290 -16.32 -16.73 6.88
N GLU A 291 -17.16 -15.70 6.89
CA GLU A 291 -18.53 -15.76 6.35
C GLU A 291 -18.60 -16.15 4.86
N GLN A 292 -17.56 -15.84 4.10
CA GLN A 292 -17.44 -16.15 2.67
C GLN A 292 -16.86 -17.54 2.38
N PHE A 293 -16.67 -18.37 3.41
CA PHE A 293 -16.17 -19.74 3.27
C PHE A 293 -16.91 -20.51 2.19
N ASP A 294 -18.25 -20.55 2.27
CA ASP A 294 -19.08 -21.35 1.35
C ASP A 294 -18.93 -20.87 -0.10
N ASN A 295 -18.89 -19.56 -0.32
CA ASN A 295 -18.79 -18.95 -1.65
C ASN A 295 -17.42 -19.22 -2.32
N ILE A 296 -16.33 -19.04 -1.57
CA ILE A 296 -14.97 -19.26 -2.07
C ILE A 296 -14.73 -20.76 -2.31
N SER A 297 -15.19 -21.61 -1.38
CA SER A 297 -15.13 -23.06 -1.48
C SER A 297 -15.91 -23.57 -2.69
N GLN A 298 -17.12 -23.04 -2.93
CA GLN A 298 -17.91 -23.39 -4.11
C GLN A 298 -17.23 -22.95 -5.41
N MET A 299 -16.64 -21.75 -5.45
CA MET A 299 -15.86 -21.28 -6.59
C MET A 299 -14.70 -22.24 -6.90
N TYR A 300 -13.94 -22.67 -5.88
CA TYR A 300 -12.86 -23.64 -6.05
C TYR A 300 -13.33 -24.95 -6.68
N LEU A 301 -14.41 -25.54 -6.15
CA LEU A 301 -14.96 -26.79 -6.68
C LEU A 301 -15.45 -26.64 -8.11
N LEU A 302 -16.17 -25.55 -8.42
CA LEU A 302 -16.69 -25.28 -9.77
C LEU A 302 -15.55 -25.16 -10.81
N LEU A 303 -14.48 -24.44 -10.48
CA LEU A 303 -13.34 -24.29 -11.37
C LEU A 303 -12.60 -25.63 -11.60
N LEU A 304 -12.55 -26.51 -10.60
CA LEU A 304 -11.85 -27.79 -10.73
C LEU A 304 -12.52 -28.75 -11.74
N ILE A 305 -13.85 -28.75 -11.79
CA ILE A 305 -14.64 -29.58 -12.73
C ILE A 305 -15.06 -28.84 -14.01
N ASP A 306 -14.67 -27.57 -14.17
CA ASP A 306 -14.97 -26.83 -15.39
C ASP A 306 -14.30 -27.52 -16.59
N LYS A 307 -15.11 -27.88 -17.59
CA LYS A 307 -14.68 -28.57 -18.80
C LYS A 307 -14.00 -27.63 -19.80
N GLN A 308 -14.16 -26.32 -19.65
CA GLN A 308 -13.52 -25.32 -20.50
C GLN A 308 -12.07 -25.05 -20.08
N LEU A 309 -11.67 -25.48 -18.87
CA LEU A 309 -10.33 -25.26 -18.33
C LEU A 309 -9.41 -26.44 -18.64
N ASN A 310 -8.22 -26.12 -19.13
CA ASN A 310 -7.20 -27.12 -19.44
C ASN A 310 -6.55 -27.69 -18.16
N LEU A 311 -5.82 -28.79 -18.32
CA LEU A 311 -5.17 -29.47 -17.19
C LEU A 311 -4.13 -28.57 -16.49
N THR A 312 -3.41 -27.72 -17.24
CA THR A 312 -2.42 -26.78 -16.66
C THR A 312 -3.06 -25.83 -15.65
N PHE A 313 -4.23 -25.26 -15.99
CA PHE A 313 -4.99 -24.42 -15.05
C PHE A 313 -5.42 -25.22 -13.81
N LYS A 314 -5.90 -26.45 -14.01
CA LYS A 314 -6.33 -27.32 -12.92
C LYS A 314 -5.18 -27.72 -12.00
N ILE A 315 -3.96 -27.88 -12.53
CA ILE A 315 -2.76 -28.09 -11.70
C ILE A 315 -2.54 -26.90 -10.75
N CYS A 316 -2.69 -25.66 -11.22
CA CYS A 316 -2.61 -24.49 -10.35
C CYS A 316 -3.69 -24.47 -9.24
N LEU A 317 -4.89 -25.00 -9.51
CA LEU A 317 -5.90 -25.18 -8.46
C LEU A 317 -5.52 -26.30 -7.49
N LEU A 318 -4.92 -27.39 -7.97
CA LEU A 318 -4.47 -28.49 -7.13
C LEU A 318 -3.35 -28.08 -6.19
N ASP A 319 -2.55 -27.06 -6.53
CA ASP A 319 -1.58 -26.47 -5.59
C ASP A 319 -2.26 -25.90 -4.33
N LEU A 320 -3.54 -25.52 -4.42
CA LEU A 320 -4.34 -25.06 -3.28
C LEU A 320 -5.01 -26.20 -2.50
N LEU A 321 -4.95 -27.44 -3.00
CA LEU A 321 -5.64 -28.58 -2.40
C LEU A 321 -5.19 -28.82 -0.96
N ALA A 322 -3.92 -28.61 -0.63
CA ALA A 322 -3.41 -28.79 0.72
C ALA A 322 -4.12 -27.89 1.74
N PHE A 323 -4.38 -26.63 1.38
CA PHE A 323 -5.12 -25.70 2.23
C PHE A 323 -6.56 -26.17 2.40
N PHE A 324 -7.22 -26.54 1.30
CA PHE A 324 -8.61 -26.99 1.30
C PHE A 324 -8.84 -28.35 1.97
N ALA A 325 -7.86 -29.26 1.91
CA ALA A 325 -7.93 -30.56 2.56
C ALA A 325 -7.69 -30.44 4.09
N SER A 326 -6.91 -29.45 4.53
CA SER A 326 -6.69 -29.21 5.97
C SER A 326 -7.97 -28.82 6.72
N ILE A 327 -8.98 -28.33 6.00
CA ILE A 327 -10.30 -27.95 6.53
C ILE A 327 -10.99 -29.15 7.20
N ASP A 328 -10.86 -30.35 6.62
CA ASP A 328 -11.48 -31.56 7.18
C ASP A 328 -10.94 -31.89 8.58
N THR A 329 -9.72 -31.45 8.89
CA THR A 329 -9.08 -31.67 10.20
C THR A 329 -9.27 -30.52 11.20
N ASP A 330 -9.90 -29.41 10.82
CA ASP A 330 -9.97 -28.22 11.67
C ASP A 330 -11.11 -28.32 12.71
N GLU A 331 -10.78 -28.49 13.99
CA GLU A 331 -11.74 -28.66 15.10
C GLU A 331 -12.70 -27.46 15.28
N ASN A 332 -12.40 -26.28 14.73
CA ASN A 332 -13.25 -25.10 14.88
C ASN A 332 -14.49 -25.11 13.97
N LEU A 333 -14.56 -26.00 12.99
CA LEU A 333 -15.74 -26.17 12.13
C LEU A 333 -16.77 -27.10 12.76
N ASN A 334 -18.04 -26.70 12.65
CA ASN A 334 -19.17 -27.59 12.92
C ASN A 334 -19.03 -28.89 12.09
N GLU A 335 -19.20 -30.03 12.75
CA GLU A 335 -19.15 -31.38 12.20
C GLU A 335 -20.00 -31.54 10.92
N ASP A 336 -21.21 -30.96 10.89
CA ASP A 336 -22.08 -31.01 9.71
C ASP A 336 -21.47 -30.28 8.50
N LYS A 337 -20.89 -29.10 8.73
CA LYS A 337 -20.25 -28.30 7.65
C LYS A 337 -19.02 -29.00 7.12
N ARG A 338 -18.21 -29.57 8.01
CA ARG A 338 -17.01 -30.34 7.69
C ARG A 338 -17.36 -31.58 6.85
N GLN A 339 -18.36 -32.36 7.28
CA GLN A 339 -18.78 -33.55 6.54
C GLN A 339 -19.32 -33.20 5.15
N LYS A 340 -20.11 -32.12 5.04
CA LYS A 340 -20.60 -31.63 3.76
C LYS A 340 -19.45 -31.24 2.83
N TRP A 341 -18.51 -30.44 3.31
CA TRP A 341 -17.32 -30.04 2.55
C TRP A 341 -16.51 -31.23 2.07
N SER A 342 -16.19 -32.17 2.97
CA SER A 342 -15.42 -33.38 2.64
C SER A 342 -16.09 -34.21 1.55
N ASN A 343 -17.42 -34.38 1.64
CA ASN A 343 -18.20 -35.09 0.62
C ASN A 343 -18.17 -34.38 -0.74
N ASP A 344 -18.34 -33.06 -0.74
CA ASP A 344 -18.32 -32.24 -1.96
C ASP A 344 -16.94 -32.25 -2.62
N LEU A 345 -15.87 -32.11 -1.83
CA LEU A 345 -14.49 -32.20 -2.29
C LEU A 345 -14.17 -33.58 -2.86
N CYS A 346 -14.51 -34.66 -2.15
CA CYS A 346 -14.30 -36.04 -2.62
C CYS A 346 -15.03 -36.32 -3.94
N ARG A 347 -16.28 -35.88 -4.06
CA ARG A 347 -17.07 -36.01 -5.28
C ARG A 347 -16.42 -35.26 -6.45
N THR A 348 -15.96 -34.04 -6.19
CA THR A 348 -15.34 -33.17 -7.20
C THR A 348 -14.00 -33.73 -7.66
N LEU A 349 -13.17 -34.24 -6.73
CA LEU A 349 -11.90 -34.90 -7.06
C LEU A 349 -12.11 -36.17 -7.88
N ARG A 350 -13.12 -37.00 -7.54
CA ARG A 350 -13.48 -38.17 -8.36
C ARG A 350 -13.88 -37.80 -9.77
N GLN A 351 -14.69 -36.75 -9.92
CA GLN A 351 -15.10 -36.23 -11.24
C GLN A 351 -13.88 -35.72 -12.02
N PHE A 352 -13.02 -34.92 -11.38
CA PHE A 352 -11.76 -34.44 -11.97
C PHE A 352 -10.88 -35.61 -12.43
N THR A 353 -10.70 -36.64 -11.60
CA THR A 353 -9.91 -37.82 -11.96
C THR A 353 -10.51 -38.54 -13.17
N ALA A 354 -11.83 -38.73 -13.19
CA ALA A 354 -12.51 -39.38 -14.31
C ALA A 354 -12.41 -38.58 -15.62
N ASP A 355 -12.42 -37.25 -15.54
CA ASP A 355 -12.38 -36.37 -16.72
C ASP A 355 -10.96 -36.13 -17.25
N CYS A 356 -9.92 -36.23 -16.41
CA CYS A 356 -8.56 -35.81 -16.75
C CYS A 356 -7.52 -36.93 -16.80
N PHE A 357 -7.81 -38.14 -16.30
CA PHE A 357 -6.88 -39.26 -16.33
C PHE A 357 -7.32 -40.33 -17.33
N PRO A 358 -6.35 -41.01 -17.99
CA PRO A 358 -6.66 -42.12 -18.87
C PRO A 358 -7.23 -43.31 -18.08
N LEU A 359 -8.03 -44.13 -18.75
CA LEU A 359 -8.67 -45.31 -18.14
C LEU A 359 -7.63 -46.37 -17.71
N LYS A 360 -6.46 -46.37 -18.34
CA LYS A 360 -5.32 -47.21 -17.99
C LYS A 360 -4.06 -46.36 -17.90
N SER A 361 -3.22 -46.65 -16.90
CA SER A 361 -1.94 -45.95 -16.70
C SER A 361 -0.92 -46.16 -17.84
N SER A 362 -1.18 -47.08 -18.76
CA SER A 362 -0.34 -47.39 -19.93
C SER A 362 -0.81 -46.71 -21.21
N GLU A 363 -1.94 -46.01 -21.18
CA GLU A 363 -2.43 -45.22 -22.30
C GLU A 363 -1.86 -43.80 -22.14
N PHE A 364 -1.09 -43.38 -23.15
CA PHE A 364 -0.34 -42.11 -23.30
C PHE A 364 1.08 -42.07 -22.72
#